data_AF-A0A820S947-F1
#
_entry.id   AF-A0A820S947-F1
#
_cell.length_a   1.000
_cell.length_b   1.000
_cell.length_c   1.000
_cell.angle_alpha   90.00
_cell.angle_beta   90.00
_cell.angle_gamma   90.00
#
_symmetry.space_group_name_H-M   'P 1'
#
loop_
_entity.id
_entity.type
_entity.pdbx_description
1 polymer ?
#
loop_
_entity_poly.entity_id
_entity_poly.type
_entity_poly.pdbx_seq_one_letter_code
_entity_poly.pdbx_strand_id
1 'polypeptide(L)'
;IHCAENLLKPEQYKKWLSSKGSEERITCILELEKSSSISSVDIGNDGSAFIELFVSRSSSSKVDDWTVLLPATLLMTPSESRSNTNRNQVKLLKSSDLNKT
;
A
#
# COMPACT_ATOMS: atom_id res chain seq x y z
N ILE A 1 -16.85 -5.54 6.03
CA ILE A 1 -15.94 -6.54 6.64
C ILE A 1 -14.48 -6.25 6.25
N HIS A 2 -14.17 -6.09 4.96
CA HIS A 2 -12.81 -5.83 4.47
C HIS A 2 -12.54 -4.34 4.14
N CYS A 3 -12.72 -3.44 5.11
CA CYS A 3 -12.53 -2.00 4.92
C CYS A 3 -11.06 -1.56 5.11
N ALA A 4 -10.72 -0.36 4.65
CA ALA A 4 -9.37 0.20 4.78
C ALA A 4 -8.94 0.42 6.23
N GLU A 5 -9.88 0.68 7.14
CA GLU A 5 -9.63 0.83 8.58
C GLU A 5 -8.95 -0.40 9.21
N ASN A 6 -9.13 -1.59 8.60
CA ASN A 6 -8.45 -2.81 9.05
C ASN A 6 -6.92 -2.69 9.01
N LEU A 7 -6.36 -1.85 8.13
CA LEU A 7 -4.91 -1.62 8.03
C LEU A 7 -4.33 -0.94 9.29
N LEU A 8 -5.16 -0.25 10.08
CA LEU A 8 -4.75 0.38 11.33
C LEU A 8 -4.74 -0.58 12.53
N LYS A 9 -5.22 -1.82 12.34
CA LYS A 9 -5.43 -2.82 13.40
C LYS A 9 -4.72 -4.14 13.05
N PRO A 10 -3.38 -4.14 12.91
CA PRO A 10 -2.63 -5.30 12.42
C PRO A 10 -2.82 -6.56 13.27
N GLU A 11 -2.98 -6.41 14.58
CA GLU A 11 -3.22 -7.51 15.53
C GLU A 11 -4.49 -8.32 15.27
N GLN A 12 -5.44 -7.77 14.49
CA GLN A 12 -6.70 -8.43 14.18
C GLN A 12 -6.62 -9.31 12.92
N TYR A 13 -5.47 -9.31 12.22
CA TYR A 13 -5.25 -10.05 10.97
C TYR A 13 -6.36 -9.83 9.92
N LYS A 14 -7.00 -8.66 9.95
CA LYS A 14 -8.07 -8.30 9.03
C LYS A 14 -7.49 -7.69 7.77
N LYS A 15 -8.12 -7.99 6.65
CA LYS A 15 -7.68 -7.56 5.31
C LYS A 15 -8.45 -6.35 4.81
N TRP A 16 -7.84 -5.59 3.91
CA TRP A 16 -8.49 -4.57 3.09
C TRP A 16 -8.68 -5.13 1.68
N LEU A 17 -9.90 -5.05 1.17
CA LEU A 17 -10.25 -5.47 -0.20
C LEU A 17 -11.10 -4.41 -0.87
N SER A 18 -11.08 -4.42 -2.21
CA SER A 18 -11.99 -3.64 -3.04
C SER A 18 -13.46 -3.98 -2.71
N SER A 19 -14.35 -3.01 -2.89
CA SER A 19 -15.77 -3.18 -2.61
C SER A 19 -16.47 -4.06 -3.64
N LYS A 20 -16.07 -3.94 -4.91
CA LYS A 20 -16.74 -4.61 -6.04
C LYS A 20 -15.98 -5.82 -6.58
N GLY A 21 -14.72 -6.01 -6.21
CA GLY A 21 -13.88 -7.11 -6.70
C GLY A 21 -13.35 -6.95 -8.14
N SER A 22 -13.90 -6.01 -8.91
CA SER A 22 -13.53 -5.72 -10.30
C SER A 22 -12.84 -4.36 -10.48
N GLU A 23 -12.49 -3.70 -9.38
CA GLU A 23 -11.82 -2.40 -9.41
C GLU A 23 -10.36 -2.60 -9.87
N GLU A 24 -9.96 -1.97 -10.97
CA GLU A 24 -8.58 -2.02 -11.49
C GLU A 24 -7.57 -1.48 -10.48
N ARG A 25 -8.00 -0.48 -9.71
CA ARG A 25 -7.20 0.17 -8.67
C ARG A 25 -8.10 0.58 -7.51
N ILE A 26 -7.58 0.41 -6.30
CA ILE A 26 -8.14 0.97 -5.07
C ILE A 26 -7.08 1.81 -4.38
N THR A 27 -7.50 2.82 -3.63
CA THR A 27 -6.59 3.74 -2.93
C THR A 27 -7.17 4.06 -1.55
N CYS A 28 -6.29 4.11 -0.55
CA CYS A 28 -6.62 4.58 0.78
C CYS A 28 -5.55 5.58 1.24
N ILE A 29 -5.96 6.53 2.08
CA ILE A 29 -5.05 7.48 2.73
C ILE A 29 -4.96 7.07 4.20
N LEU A 30 -3.73 6.91 4.69
CA LEU A 30 -3.45 6.63 6.09
C LEU A 30 -2.80 7.86 6.71
N GLU A 31 -3.47 8.45 7.70
CA GLU A 31 -2.92 9.56 8.47
C GLU A 31 -2.12 9.01 9.65
N LEU A 32 -0.86 9.44 9.76
CA LEU A 32 -0.01 9.10 10.89
C LEU A 32 -0.29 10.05 12.05
N GLU A 33 -0.23 9.55 13.29
CA GLU A 33 -0.45 10.35 14.50
C GLU A 33 0.48 11.58 14.59
N LYS A 34 1.69 11.47 14.02
CA LYS A 34 2.66 12.55 13.95
C LYS A 34 3.49 12.47 12.66
N SER A 35 3.99 13.63 12.24
CA SER A 35 4.98 13.71 11.16
C SER A 35 6.19 12.84 11.49
N SER A 36 6.47 11.85 10.64
CA SER A 36 7.48 10.82 10.86
C SER A 36 8.26 10.54 9.58
N SER A 37 9.55 10.20 9.72
CA SER A 37 10.35 9.69 8.61
C SER A 37 10.10 8.19 8.43
N ILE A 38 9.87 7.74 7.18
CA ILE A 38 9.62 6.33 6.88
C ILE A 38 10.95 5.66 6.49
N SER A 39 11.45 4.77 7.35
CA SER A 39 12.71 4.04 7.11
C SER A 39 12.52 2.73 6.34
N SER A 40 11.32 2.16 6.41
CA SER A 40 10.97 0.86 5.85
C SER A 40 9.46 0.73 5.75
N VAL A 41 8.99 -0.12 4.84
CA VAL A 41 7.58 -0.46 4.68
C VAL A 41 7.43 -1.95 4.45
N ASP A 42 6.58 -2.59 5.22
CA ASP A 42 6.24 -4.00 5.05
C ASP A 42 4.82 -4.11 4.46
N ILE A 43 4.70 -4.79 3.32
CA ILE A 43 3.45 -4.88 2.56
C ILE A 43 3.01 -6.33 2.50
N GLY A 44 1.90 -6.66 3.18
CA GLY A 44 1.22 -7.94 3.04
C GLY A 44 0.19 -7.89 1.90
N ASN A 45 0.42 -8.65 0.83
CA ASN A 45 -0.49 -8.67 -0.32
C ASN A 45 -1.75 -9.51 -0.05
N ASP A 46 -2.85 -9.15 -0.70
CA ASP A 46 -4.03 -10.01 -0.85
C ASP A 46 -4.62 -9.87 -2.26
N GLY A 47 -3.79 -10.05 -3.28
CA GLY A 47 -4.22 -10.17 -4.68
C GLY A 47 -3.98 -8.96 -5.56
N SER A 48 -3.23 -7.98 -5.08
CA SER A 48 -2.79 -6.88 -5.91
C SER A 48 -1.63 -7.31 -6.81
N ALA A 49 -1.67 -6.92 -8.07
CA ALA A 49 -0.56 -7.11 -9.00
C ALA A 49 0.58 -6.10 -8.75
N PHE A 50 0.22 -4.85 -8.46
CA PHE A 50 1.15 -3.76 -8.17
C PHE A 50 0.74 -3.00 -6.92
N ILE A 51 1.72 -2.33 -6.31
CA ILE A 51 1.52 -1.35 -5.24
C ILE A 51 2.34 -0.10 -5.51
N GLU A 52 1.79 1.05 -5.14
CA GLU A 52 2.45 2.35 -5.16
C GLU A 52 2.19 3.03 -3.83
N LEU A 53 3.20 3.75 -3.32
CA LEU A 53 3.06 4.51 -2.07
C LEU A 53 3.45 5.96 -2.32
N PHE A 54 2.63 6.83 -1.78
CA PHE A 54 2.82 8.27 -1.83
C PHE A 54 2.81 8.82 -0.41
N VAL A 55 3.56 9.89 -0.18
CA VAL A 55 3.60 10.60 1.10
C VAL A 55 3.28 12.07 0.87
N SER A 56 2.62 12.67 1.84
CA SER A 56 2.35 14.10 1.89
C SER A 56 2.40 14.57 3.34
N ARG A 57 2.61 15.86 3.54
CA ARG A 57 2.46 16.50 4.85
C ARG A 57 1.05 17.07 4.94
N SER A 58 0.34 16.76 6.03
CA SER A 58 -1.00 17.31 6.29
C SER A 58 -1.00 18.84 6.42
N SER A 59 0.16 19.44 6.73
CA SER A 59 0.35 20.90 6.76
C SER A 59 0.59 21.53 5.38
N SER A 60 0.69 20.74 4.31
CA SER A 60 0.88 21.30 2.97
C SER A 60 -0.36 22.08 2.55
N SER A 61 -0.15 23.33 2.12
CA SER A 61 -1.21 24.21 1.61
C SER A 61 -1.59 23.90 0.17
N LYS A 62 -0.85 22.99 -0.49
CA LYS A 62 -1.11 22.56 -1.86
C LYS A 62 -2.02 21.34 -1.85
N VAL A 63 -3.15 21.48 -2.54
CA VAL A 63 -3.99 20.34 -2.89
C VAL A 63 -3.15 19.38 -3.72
N ASP A 64 -3.19 18.10 -3.38
CA ASP A 64 -2.49 17.00 -4.07
C ASP A 64 -0.95 17.04 -4.04
N ASP A 65 -0.35 17.57 -2.98
CA ASP A 65 1.11 17.58 -2.77
C ASP A 65 1.66 16.20 -2.33
N TRP A 66 1.52 15.21 -3.20
CA TRP A 66 1.95 13.84 -2.97
C TRP A 66 3.30 13.56 -3.65
N THR A 67 4.26 13.08 -2.88
CA THR A 67 5.56 12.62 -3.39
C THR A 67 5.60 11.10 -3.42
N VAL A 68 6.14 10.53 -4.50
CA VAL A 68 6.30 9.08 -4.64
C VAL A 68 7.35 8.58 -3.65
N LEU A 69 6.91 7.80 -2.65
CA LEU A 69 7.79 7.08 -1.73
C LEU A 69 8.23 5.74 -2.32
N LEU A 70 7.29 5.02 -2.94
CA LEU A 70 7.54 3.74 -3.61
C LEU A 70 6.88 3.79 -5.00
N PRO A 71 7.67 3.70 -6.10
CA PRO A 71 7.11 3.61 -7.44
C PRO A 71 6.37 2.28 -7.63
N ALA A 72 5.63 2.15 -8.73
CA ALA A 72 4.87 0.94 -9.07
C ALA A 72 5.73 -0.32 -8.94
N THR A 73 5.43 -1.09 -7.90
CA THR A 73 6.22 -2.24 -7.48
C THR A 73 5.39 -3.50 -7.67
N LEU A 74 5.94 -4.45 -8.42
CA LEU A 74 5.29 -5.73 -8.67
C LEU A 74 5.18 -6.56 -7.39
N LEU A 75 3.97 -7.08 -7.15
CA LEU A 75 3.62 -8.04 -6.10
C LEU A 75 3.14 -9.38 -6.67
N MET A 76 2.48 -9.38 -7.84
CA MET A 76 2.12 -10.59 -8.58
C MET A 76 2.36 -10.37 -10.07
N THR A 77 2.93 -11.38 -10.73
CA THR A 77 3.05 -11.41 -12.20
C THR A 77 1.69 -11.59 -12.86
N PRO A 78 1.53 -11.25 -14.16
CA PRO A 78 0.27 -11.46 -14.87
C PRO A 78 -0.21 -12.92 -14.84
N SER A 79 0.71 -13.88 -14.86
CA SER A 79 0.37 -15.30 -14.75
C SER A 79 -0.21 -15.62 -13.37
N GLU A 80 0.47 -15.19 -12.31
CA GLU A 80 0.01 -15.37 -10.92
C GLU A 80 -1.32 -14.69 -10.65
N SER A 81 -1.56 -13.49 -11.19
CA SER A 81 -2.85 -12.79 -11.05
C SER A 81 -3.98 -13.56 -11.73
N ARG A 82 -3.75 -14.14 -12.91
CA ARG A 82 -4.77 -14.95 -13.62
C ARG A 82 -5.04 -16.30 -12.93
N SER A 83 -4.00 -16.96 -12.42
CA SER A 83 -4.13 -18.24 -11.72
C SER A 83 -4.43 -18.10 -10.23
N ASN A 84 -4.47 -16.87 -9.70
CA ASN A 84 -4.67 -16.55 -8.28
C ASN A 84 -3.68 -17.28 -7.35
N THR A 85 -2.42 -17.42 -7.78
CA THR A 85 -1.33 -18.06 -7.01
C THR A 85 -0.43 -16.99 -6.39
N ASN A 86 0.26 -17.30 -5.28
CA ASN A 86 1.14 -16.35 -4.59
C ASN A 86 0.45 -15.03 -4.15
N ARG A 87 -0.87 -15.09 -3.92
CA ARG A 87 -1.72 -13.94 -3.59
C ARG A 87 -1.30 -13.23 -2.29
N ASN A 88 -0.76 -13.98 -1.32
CA ASN A 88 -0.49 -13.52 0.05
C ASN A 88 0.98 -13.28 0.37
N GLN A 89 1.79 -12.98 -0.64
CA GLN A 89 3.20 -12.66 -0.45
C GLN A 89 3.38 -11.38 0.38
N VAL A 90 4.42 -11.38 1.21
CA VAL A 90 4.86 -10.21 1.96
C VAL A 90 6.11 -9.65 1.31
N LYS A 91 6.14 -8.34 1.07
CA LYS A 91 7.32 -7.63 0.57
C LYS A 91 7.85 -6.70 1.66
N LEU A 92 9.10 -6.93 2.06
CA LEU A 92 9.82 -6.11 3.03
C LEU A 92 10.66 -5.10 2.26
N LEU A 93 10.35 -3.81 2.42
CA LEU A 93 11.04 -2.71 1.74
C LEU A 93 11.89 -1.94 2.74
N LYS A 94 13.19 -1.90 2.51
CA LYS A 94 14.15 -1.15 3.33
C LYS A 94 14.33 0.25 2.78
N SER A 95 15.06 1.09 3.51
CA SER A 95 15.36 2.46 3.07
C SER A 95 16.05 2.54 1.70
N SER A 96 16.75 1.48 1.26
CA SER A 96 17.37 1.42 -0.08
C SER A 96 16.34 1.25 -1.21
N ASP A 97 15.17 0.72 -0.89
CA ASP A 97 14.10 0.42 -1.85
C ASP A 97 13.10 1.58 -1.98
N LEU A 98 13.18 2.56 -1.09
CA LEU A 98 12.31 3.73 -1.04
C LEU A 98 13.01 4.94 -1.66
N ASN A 99 12.23 5.80 -2.31
CA ASN A 99 12.71 7.10 -2.77
C ASN A 99 13.06 7.98 -1.57
N LYS A 100 14.10 8.81 -1.73
CA LYS A 100 14.44 9.84 -0.75
C LYS A 100 13.44 10.99 -0.88
N THR A 101 12.77 11.30 0.22
CA THR A 101 11.73 12.35 0.33
C THR A 101 12.13 13.40 1.34
#